data_AF-A0A813DET9-F1
#
_entry.id   AF-A0A813DET9-F1
#
_cell.length_a   1.000
_cell.length_b   1.000
_cell.length_c   1.000
_cell.angle_alpha   90.00
_cell.angle_beta   90.00
_cell.angle_gamma   90.00
#
_symmetry.space_group_name_H-M   'P 1'
#
loop_
_entity.id
_entity.type
_entity.pdbx_description
1 polymer ?
#
loop_
_entity_poly.entity_id
_entity_poly.type
_entity_poly.pdbx_seq_one_letter_code
_entity_poly.pdbx_strand_id
1 'polypeptide(L)'
;MSAGPVVVYWLLYAALLVCSFAKVARAFGSPLRIFEPFYEVASRECKEHVAARLAGRADSIPPVVMPAALLVPVVGVAAVISMLVLDLGFVAWQRHNELRNLAAAMLSPLTPILQWHHPLEQIDHAVFRVLICFYVALAVSAIYVAWLLRTVFRGYQRVFRDLALARPYHGCDLVASSGPSVFHAQWATYFAGALLGNVLMGFGLVHILLWLVLLVLSLPQFWQLQWSIRSWWFLYALLYITRKGIFTFVIPRYVVTDSGVVLRRRVWALLFPTLTILNLILGATSGMIRSLVIFPYLLCHFFRVDVTFLPGELSDWDWSFQPFLCLVLHTHSRLNPILLALVSELGSVHGADHVGSATTPPRRSGMEAQGPVLSSSSLSESRARQRWRLALTLARNPSLRRLRSPDLACSVASAPGCLERGSHGSDGAVLASLPPLPPRRLLSSSSFWSPLSAGGARTPLLRFFGSREAGLSGDPERG
;
A
#
# COMPACT_ATOMS: atom_id res chain seq x y z
N MET A 1 -27.83 -17.80 12.39
CA MET A 1 -27.89 -16.48 13.06
C MET A 1 -28.02 -15.42 11.99
N SER A 2 -29.16 -14.73 11.94
CA SER A 2 -29.56 -13.82 10.86
C SER A 2 -28.79 -12.48 10.96
N ALA A 3 -27.76 -12.32 10.13
CA ALA A 3 -27.06 -11.03 9.94
C ALA A 3 -27.91 -9.96 9.20
N GLY A 4 -29.20 -10.22 8.97
CA GLY A 4 -30.12 -9.40 8.19
C GLY A 4 -30.30 -7.96 8.68
N PRO A 5 -30.56 -7.69 9.97
CA PRO A 5 -30.83 -6.32 10.41
C PRO A 5 -29.58 -5.45 10.42
N VAL A 6 -28.41 -6.00 10.77
CA VAL A 6 -27.16 -5.23 10.85
C VAL A 6 -26.73 -4.70 9.48
N VAL A 7 -26.82 -5.53 8.43
CA VAL A 7 -26.48 -5.11 7.06
C VAL A 7 -27.45 -4.03 6.56
N VAL A 8 -28.75 -4.15 6.87
CA VAL A 8 -29.75 -3.15 6.49
C VAL A 8 -29.52 -1.81 7.20
N TYR A 9 -29.17 -1.82 8.50
CA TYR A 9 -28.80 -0.61 9.24
C TYR A 9 -27.55 0.08 8.66
N TRP A 10 -26.53 -0.69 8.29
CA TRP A 10 -25.32 -0.15 7.65
C TRP A 10 -25.59 0.47 6.28
N LEU A 11 -26.46 -0.15 5.48
CA LEU A 11 -26.87 0.37 4.17
C LEU A 11 -27.72 1.64 4.30
N LEU A 12 -28.63 1.70 5.28
CA LEU A 12 -29.42 2.91 5.60
C LEU A 12 -28.53 4.05 6.11
N TYR A 13 -27.56 3.75 6.98
CA TYR A 13 -26.63 4.75 7.48
C TYR A 13 -25.74 5.30 6.36
N ALA A 14 -25.20 4.44 5.49
CA ALA A 14 -24.43 4.86 4.32
C ALA A 14 -25.27 5.70 3.35
N ALA A 15 -26.53 5.32 3.10
CA ALA A 15 -27.44 6.08 2.25
C ALA A 15 -27.75 7.47 2.83
N LEU A 16 -27.96 7.58 4.15
CA LEU A 16 -28.19 8.86 4.82
C LEU A 16 -26.94 9.76 4.76
N LEU A 17 -25.76 9.19 4.96
CA LEU A 17 -24.49 9.92 4.94
C LEU A 17 -24.17 10.45 3.53
N VAL A 18 -24.48 9.65 2.50
CA VAL A 18 -24.36 10.06 1.09
C VAL A 18 -25.41 11.09 0.68
N CYS A 19 -26.66 10.97 1.15
CA CYS A 19 -27.70 11.99 0.94
C CYS A 19 -27.34 13.33 1.58
N SER A 20 -26.75 13.31 2.77
CA SER A 20 -26.23 14.51 3.45
C SER A 20 -25.08 15.13 2.68
N PHE A 21 -24.12 14.34 2.20
CA PHE A 21 -23.03 14.80 1.35
C PHE A 21 -23.54 15.44 0.04
N ALA A 22 -24.50 14.81 -0.63
CA ALA A 22 -25.08 15.33 -1.88
C ALA A 22 -25.89 16.62 -1.68
N LYS A 23 -26.62 16.76 -0.56
CA LYS A 23 -27.33 18.01 -0.21
C LYS A 23 -26.35 19.15 0.01
N VAL A 24 -25.27 18.91 0.72
CA VAL A 24 -24.30 19.95 1.04
C VAL A 24 -23.44 20.31 -0.18
N ALA A 25 -23.00 19.34 -0.98
CA ALA A 25 -22.27 19.60 -2.23
C ALA A 25 -23.10 20.41 -3.25
N ARG A 26 -24.44 20.25 -3.25
CA ARG A 26 -25.37 21.12 -4.01
C ARG A 26 -25.47 22.53 -3.44
N ALA A 27 -25.45 22.69 -2.11
CA ALA A 27 -25.46 24.00 -1.47
C ALA A 27 -24.21 24.83 -1.80
N PHE A 28 -23.07 24.18 -2.05
CA PHE A 28 -21.81 24.82 -2.45
C PHE A 28 -21.62 25.01 -3.97
N GLY A 29 -22.62 24.68 -4.80
CA GLY A 29 -22.52 24.86 -6.26
C GLY A 29 -21.42 24.03 -6.94
N SER A 30 -20.85 23.04 -6.25
CA SER A 30 -19.78 22.21 -6.81
C SER A 30 -20.34 21.24 -7.85
N PRO A 31 -19.73 21.14 -9.05
CA PRO A 31 -20.16 20.17 -10.05
C PRO A 31 -19.74 18.77 -9.59
N LEU A 32 -20.67 18.02 -8.99
CA LEU A 32 -20.55 16.63 -8.52
C LEU A 32 -20.11 15.59 -9.58
N ARG A 33 -19.92 16.00 -10.84
CA ARG A 33 -19.61 15.14 -12.00
C ARG A 33 -18.37 14.25 -11.83
N ILE A 34 -17.43 14.61 -10.95
CA ILE A 34 -16.20 13.81 -10.73
C ILE A 34 -16.49 12.53 -9.91
N PHE A 35 -17.50 12.55 -9.02
CA PHE A 35 -17.83 11.41 -8.15
C PHE A 35 -19.07 10.64 -8.59
N GLU A 36 -19.88 11.22 -9.46
CA GLU A 36 -21.08 10.63 -10.07
C GLU A 36 -20.85 9.21 -10.65
N PRO A 37 -19.79 8.93 -11.42
CA PRO A 37 -19.58 7.58 -11.97
C PRO A 37 -19.23 6.54 -10.89
N PHE A 38 -18.52 6.92 -9.83
CA PHE A 38 -18.19 6.00 -8.73
C PHE A 38 -19.42 5.70 -7.87
N TYR A 39 -20.25 6.71 -7.62
CA TYR A 39 -21.51 6.57 -6.90
C TYR A 39 -22.52 5.72 -7.67
N GLU A 40 -22.72 5.97 -8.97
CA GLU A 40 -23.65 5.19 -9.77
C GLU A 40 -23.23 3.73 -9.90
N VAL A 41 -21.93 3.46 -10.08
CA VAL A 41 -21.42 2.08 -10.16
C VAL A 41 -21.61 1.35 -8.82
N ALA A 42 -21.21 1.97 -7.69
CA ALA A 42 -21.36 1.34 -6.38
C ALA A 42 -22.83 1.18 -5.95
N SER A 43 -23.67 2.17 -6.24
CA SER A 43 -25.11 2.13 -5.95
C SER A 43 -25.82 1.07 -6.79
N ARG A 44 -25.49 0.98 -8.09
CA ARG A 44 -26.02 -0.04 -9.00
C ARG A 44 -25.60 -1.45 -8.57
N GLU A 45 -24.32 -1.69 -8.32
CA GLU A 45 -23.85 -3.02 -7.88
C GLU A 45 -24.47 -3.42 -6.53
N CYS A 46 -24.64 -2.48 -5.61
CA CYS A 46 -25.30 -2.75 -4.33
C CYS A 46 -26.81 -3.05 -4.51
N LYS A 47 -27.50 -2.29 -5.37
CA LYS A 47 -28.92 -2.53 -5.69
C LYS A 47 -29.12 -3.87 -6.38
N GLU A 48 -28.27 -4.21 -7.34
CA GLU A 48 -28.31 -5.50 -8.05
C GLU A 48 -28.02 -6.66 -7.09
N HIS A 49 -27.05 -6.52 -6.19
CA HIS A 49 -26.75 -7.54 -5.19
C HIS A 49 -27.90 -7.75 -4.19
N VAL A 50 -28.52 -6.66 -3.71
CA VAL A 50 -29.70 -6.73 -2.82
C VAL A 50 -30.91 -7.32 -3.54
N ALA A 51 -31.18 -6.88 -4.77
CA ALA A 51 -32.28 -7.40 -5.59
C ALA A 51 -32.12 -8.89 -5.89
N ALA A 52 -30.90 -9.34 -6.19
CA ALA A 52 -30.61 -10.75 -6.43
C ALA A 52 -30.75 -11.62 -5.18
N ARG A 53 -30.35 -11.11 -4.00
CA ARG A 53 -30.61 -11.79 -2.72
C ARG A 53 -32.09 -11.90 -2.42
N LEU A 54 -32.86 -10.82 -2.61
CA LEU A 54 -34.31 -10.83 -2.44
C LEU A 54 -35.00 -11.77 -3.43
N ALA A 55 -34.42 -11.97 -4.62
CA ALA A 55 -34.91 -12.89 -5.64
C ALA A 55 -34.43 -14.35 -5.46
N GLY A 56 -33.77 -14.70 -4.34
CA GLY A 56 -33.27 -16.06 -4.09
C GLY A 56 -32.10 -16.51 -4.98
N ARG A 57 -31.48 -15.60 -5.75
CA ARG A 57 -30.33 -15.86 -6.64
C ARG A 57 -28.98 -15.59 -5.99
N ALA A 58 -28.94 -15.58 -4.66
CA ALA A 58 -27.80 -15.17 -3.84
C ALA A 58 -26.49 -15.91 -4.18
N ASP A 59 -26.58 -17.16 -4.65
CA ASP A 59 -25.42 -18.03 -4.88
C ASP A 59 -24.76 -17.82 -6.25
N SER A 60 -25.41 -17.09 -7.16
CA SER A 60 -24.92 -16.89 -8.55
C SER A 60 -24.11 -15.62 -8.77
N ILE A 61 -24.08 -14.71 -7.79
CA ILE A 61 -23.38 -13.43 -7.90
C ILE A 61 -22.09 -13.51 -7.10
N PRO A 62 -20.92 -13.23 -7.71
CA PRO A 62 -19.66 -13.20 -6.97
C PRO A 62 -19.80 -12.22 -5.79
N PRO A 63 -19.27 -12.56 -4.60
CA PRO A 63 -19.40 -11.71 -3.43
C PRO A 63 -18.94 -10.31 -3.79
N VAL A 64 -19.79 -9.31 -3.51
CA VAL A 64 -19.43 -7.89 -3.67
C VAL A 64 -18.10 -7.72 -2.96
N VAL A 65 -17.09 -7.32 -3.73
CA VAL A 65 -15.74 -7.18 -3.21
C VAL A 65 -15.87 -6.22 -2.02
N MET A 66 -15.51 -6.72 -0.84
CA MET A 66 -15.56 -6.00 0.44
C MET A 66 -15.00 -4.55 0.44
N PRO A 67 -14.10 -4.12 -0.49
CA PRO A 67 -13.65 -2.75 -0.59
C PRO A 67 -14.76 -1.70 -0.70
N ALA A 68 -15.81 -1.93 -1.49
CA ALA A 68 -16.81 -0.87 -1.74
C ALA A 68 -17.61 -0.51 -0.48
N ALA A 69 -18.02 -1.51 0.30
CA ALA A 69 -18.80 -1.33 1.53
C ALA A 69 -18.00 -0.66 2.67
N LEU A 70 -16.67 -0.80 2.67
CA LEU A 70 -15.77 -0.13 3.63
C LEU A 70 -15.30 1.25 3.12
N LEU A 71 -15.15 1.43 1.81
CA LEU A 71 -14.71 2.69 1.23
C LEU A 71 -15.74 3.81 1.46
N VAL A 72 -17.01 3.51 1.26
CA VAL A 72 -18.11 4.49 1.38
C VAL A 72 -18.19 5.11 2.79
N PRO A 73 -18.22 4.34 3.90
CA PRO A 73 -18.26 4.93 5.23
C PRO A 73 -16.95 5.64 5.59
N VAL A 74 -15.78 5.16 5.17
CA VAL A 74 -14.51 5.82 5.50
C VAL A 74 -14.37 7.15 4.75
N VAL A 75 -14.67 7.18 3.46
CA VAL A 75 -14.68 8.42 2.67
C VAL A 75 -15.78 9.36 3.15
N GLY A 76 -16.94 8.82 3.50
CA GLY A 76 -18.05 9.58 4.07
C GLY A 76 -17.68 10.22 5.41
N VAL A 77 -17.09 9.47 6.34
CA VAL A 77 -16.63 10.00 7.63
C VAL A 77 -15.52 11.03 7.44
N ALA A 78 -14.54 10.79 6.56
CA ALA A 78 -13.48 11.77 6.29
C ALA A 78 -14.04 13.06 5.67
N ALA A 79 -15.01 12.96 4.77
CA ALA A 79 -15.70 14.10 4.19
C ALA A 79 -16.52 14.86 5.24
N VAL A 80 -17.27 14.16 6.09
CA VAL A 80 -18.04 14.77 7.19
C VAL A 80 -17.14 15.46 8.20
N ILE A 81 -16.02 14.84 8.59
CA ILE A 81 -15.03 15.45 9.48
C ILE A 81 -14.43 16.70 8.82
N SER A 82 -14.08 16.62 7.53
CA SER A 82 -13.55 17.76 6.79
C SER A 82 -14.57 18.90 6.72
N MET A 83 -15.85 18.58 6.47
CA MET A 83 -16.93 19.56 6.50
C MET A 83 -17.11 20.18 7.88
N LEU A 84 -17.16 19.38 8.95
CA LEU A 84 -17.27 19.88 10.32
C LEU A 84 -16.11 20.79 10.70
N VAL A 85 -14.89 20.45 10.30
CA VAL A 85 -13.70 21.29 10.54
C VAL A 85 -13.78 22.60 9.77
N LEU A 86 -14.24 22.58 8.51
CA LEU A 86 -14.46 23.79 7.72
C LEU A 86 -15.56 24.67 8.32
N ASP A 87 -16.65 24.06 8.77
CA ASP A 87 -17.81 24.78 9.33
C ASP A 87 -17.47 25.39 10.70
N LEU A 88 -16.79 24.64 11.58
CA LEU A 88 -16.27 25.16 12.84
C LEU A 88 -15.22 26.26 12.62
N GLY A 89 -14.36 26.11 11.61
CA GLY A 89 -13.39 27.13 11.21
C GLY A 89 -14.07 28.41 10.72
N PHE A 90 -15.13 28.29 9.93
CA PHE A 90 -15.92 29.41 9.45
C PHE A 90 -16.66 30.12 10.60
N VAL A 91 -17.32 29.37 11.49
CA VAL A 91 -18.01 29.94 12.67
C VAL A 91 -17.01 30.64 13.60
N ALA A 92 -15.85 30.04 13.85
CA ALA A 92 -14.80 30.66 14.66
C ALA A 92 -14.28 31.96 14.01
N TRP A 93 -14.11 31.96 12.69
CA TRP A 93 -13.72 33.16 11.95
C TRP A 93 -14.79 34.25 12.00
N GLN A 94 -16.06 33.90 11.85
CA GLN A 94 -17.18 34.84 11.96
C GLN A 94 -17.24 35.45 13.37
N ARG A 95 -17.18 34.63 14.42
CA ARG A 95 -17.14 35.13 15.81
C ARG A 95 -15.91 36.00 16.09
N HIS A 96 -14.76 35.66 15.50
CA HIS A 96 -13.57 36.49 15.62
C HIS A 96 -13.78 37.86 14.99
N ASN A 97 -14.40 37.93 13.80
CA ASN A 97 -14.75 39.21 13.16
C ASN A 97 -15.78 40.01 13.98
N GLU A 98 -16.77 39.35 14.58
CA GLU A 98 -17.75 40.01 15.46
C GLU A 98 -17.09 40.60 16.71
N LEU A 99 -16.25 39.82 17.39
CA LEU A 99 -15.47 40.29 18.55
C LEU A 99 -14.49 41.39 18.16
N ARG A 100 -13.88 41.32 16.97
CA ARG A 100 -13.01 42.36 16.43
C ARG A 100 -13.78 43.66 16.19
N ASN A 101 -14.97 43.57 15.61
CA ASN A 101 -15.82 44.74 15.37
C ASN A 101 -16.28 45.37 16.69
N LEU A 102 -16.60 44.56 17.71
CA LEU A 102 -16.91 45.04 19.06
C LEU A 102 -15.70 45.70 19.72
N ALA A 103 -14.52 45.09 19.65
CA ALA A 103 -13.29 45.65 20.19
C ALA A 103 -12.92 46.96 19.48
N ALA A 104 -13.04 47.01 18.15
CA ALA A 104 -12.81 48.21 17.36
C ALA A 104 -13.80 49.32 17.72
N ALA A 105 -15.08 48.99 17.94
CA ALA A 105 -16.09 49.95 18.39
C ALA A 105 -15.78 50.50 19.80
N MET A 106 -15.37 49.62 20.74
CA MET A 106 -14.99 50.01 22.10
C MET A 106 -13.70 50.85 22.16
N LEU A 107 -12.73 50.58 21.28
CA LEU A 107 -11.46 51.30 21.20
C LEU A 107 -11.54 52.58 20.36
N SER A 108 -12.58 52.71 19.52
CA SER A 108 -12.80 53.88 18.65
C SER A 108 -12.72 55.23 19.39
N PRO A 109 -13.23 55.42 20.63
CA PRO A 109 -13.15 56.70 21.33
C PRO A 109 -11.73 57.00 21.86
N LEU A 110 -10.90 55.97 22.02
CA LEU A 110 -9.54 56.05 22.58
C LEU A 110 -8.47 56.20 21.48
N THR A 111 -8.85 56.00 20.21
CA THR A 111 -7.93 56.12 19.06
C THR A 111 -7.21 57.47 18.95
N PRO A 112 -7.79 58.66 19.25
CA PRO A 112 -7.03 59.92 19.18
C PRO A 112 -5.98 60.05 20.30
N ILE A 113 -6.14 59.33 21.42
CA ILE A 113 -5.25 59.41 22.59
C ILE A 113 -4.05 58.47 22.46
N LEU A 114 -4.23 57.31 21.83
CA LEU A 114 -3.21 56.25 21.80
C LEU A 114 -2.20 56.34 20.64
N GLN A 115 -2.34 57.27 19.69
CA GLN A 115 -1.46 57.40 18.50
C GLN A 115 -1.06 56.05 17.87
N TRP A 116 -1.95 55.06 17.92
CA TRP A 116 -1.75 53.70 17.41
C TRP A 116 -2.09 53.70 15.92
N HIS A 117 -1.24 54.31 15.08
CA HIS A 117 -1.51 54.42 13.64
C HIS A 117 -1.22 53.14 12.82
N HIS A 118 -0.66 52.08 13.42
CA HIS A 118 -0.23 50.87 12.67
C HIS A 118 -0.58 49.46 13.21
N PRO A 119 -1.26 49.21 14.35
CA PRO A 119 -1.36 47.85 14.88
C PRO A 119 -2.48 46.98 14.29
N LEU A 120 -3.60 47.56 13.84
CA LEU A 120 -4.77 46.75 13.43
C LEU A 120 -4.57 46.06 12.07
N GLU A 121 -4.02 46.73 11.08
CA GLU A 121 -3.70 46.12 9.78
C GLU A 121 -2.67 44.98 9.92
N GLN A 122 -1.72 45.13 10.85
CA GLN A 122 -0.69 44.11 11.07
C GLN A 122 -1.24 42.83 11.71
N ILE A 123 -2.25 42.95 12.58
CA ILE A 123 -2.97 41.81 13.17
C ILE A 123 -3.75 41.06 12.09
N ASP A 124 -4.43 41.79 11.19
CA ASP A 124 -5.23 41.20 10.12
C ASP A 124 -4.39 40.35 9.17
N HIS A 125 -3.21 40.83 8.80
CA HIS A 125 -2.27 40.07 7.98
C HIS A 125 -1.74 38.81 8.67
N ALA A 126 -1.53 38.84 9.99
CA ALA A 126 -1.06 37.68 10.73
C ALA A 126 -2.14 36.60 10.82
N VAL A 127 -3.38 36.98 11.15
CA VAL A 127 -4.52 36.06 11.22
C VAL A 127 -4.80 35.42 9.85
N PHE A 128 -4.77 36.21 8.77
CA PHE A 128 -4.97 35.72 7.42
C PHE A 128 -3.91 34.67 7.00
N ARG A 129 -2.63 34.87 7.37
CA ARG A 129 -1.56 33.89 7.11
C ARG A 129 -1.80 32.58 7.85
N VAL A 130 -2.18 32.64 9.13
CA VAL A 130 -2.47 31.45 9.95
C VAL A 130 -3.62 30.66 9.33
N LEU A 131 -4.69 31.34 8.92
CA LEU A 131 -5.83 30.72 8.26
C LEU A 131 -5.45 30.05 6.94
N ILE A 132 -4.71 30.74 6.05
CA ILE A 132 -4.24 30.13 4.79
C ILE A 132 -3.40 28.89 5.06
N CYS A 133 -2.44 28.97 5.98
CA CYS A 133 -1.58 27.83 6.32
C CYS A 133 -2.40 26.65 6.84
N PHE A 134 -3.43 26.91 7.66
CA PHE A 134 -4.33 25.90 8.18
C PHE A 134 -5.13 25.22 7.06
N TYR A 135 -5.75 25.98 6.16
CA TYR A 135 -6.54 25.43 5.05
C TYR A 135 -5.68 24.66 4.03
N VAL A 136 -4.48 25.15 3.72
CA VAL A 136 -3.53 24.43 2.86
C VAL A 136 -3.12 23.11 3.52
N ALA A 137 -2.78 23.13 4.82
CA ALA A 137 -2.43 21.91 5.54
C ALA A 137 -3.59 20.91 5.57
N LEU A 138 -4.83 21.38 5.75
CA LEU A 138 -6.05 20.57 5.73
C LEU A 138 -6.28 19.92 4.37
N ALA A 139 -6.12 20.67 3.28
CA ALA A 139 -6.29 20.15 1.93
C ALA A 139 -5.24 19.06 1.62
N VAL A 140 -3.98 19.29 1.98
CA VAL A 140 -2.89 18.32 1.75
C VAL A 140 -3.06 17.08 2.61
N SER A 141 -3.47 17.20 3.88
CA SER A 141 -3.74 16.03 4.73
C SER A 141 -4.93 15.21 4.23
N ALA A 142 -5.96 15.85 3.66
CA ALA A 142 -7.07 15.15 3.01
C ALA A 142 -6.60 14.36 1.76
N ILE A 143 -5.75 14.97 0.92
CA ILE A 143 -5.13 14.28 -0.23
C ILE A 143 -4.28 13.08 0.25
N TYR A 144 -3.53 13.26 1.34
CA TYR A 144 -2.75 12.19 1.95
C TYR A 144 -3.62 11.02 2.41
N VAL A 145 -4.76 11.26 3.05
CA VAL A 145 -5.71 10.20 3.43
C VAL A 145 -6.23 9.44 2.22
N ALA A 146 -6.62 10.14 1.15
CA ALA A 146 -7.08 9.51 -0.08
C ALA A 146 -5.99 8.63 -0.71
N TRP A 147 -4.74 9.10 -0.71
CA TRP A 147 -3.59 8.32 -1.13
C TRP A 147 -3.36 7.10 -0.23
N LEU A 148 -3.41 7.27 1.10
CA LEU A 148 -3.20 6.22 2.09
C LEU A 148 -4.19 5.07 1.87
N LEU A 149 -5.48 5.38 1.79
CA LEU A 149 -6.54 4.39 1.52
C LEU A 149 -6.27 3.65 0.21
N ARG A 150 -6.01 4.39 -0.88
CA ARG A 150 -5.70 3.79 -2.19
C ARG A 150 -4.50 2.84 -2.13
N THR A 151 -3.46 3.18 -1.37
CA THR A 151 -2.28 2.32 -1.23
C THR A 151 -2.59 1.04 -0.44
N VAL A 152 -3.39 1.13 0.63
CA VAL A 152 -3.81 -0.05 1.41
C VAL A 152 -4.63 -1.01 0.56
N PHE A 153 -5.59 -0.52 -0.25
CA PHE A 153 -6.35 -1.38 -1.17
C PHE A 153 -5.47 -2.06 -2.22
N ARG A 154 -4.48 -1.33 -2.77
CA ARG A 154 -3.50 -1.92 -3.69
C ARG A 154 -2.56 -2.90 -2.99
N GLY A 155 -2.27 -2.68 -1.71
CA GLY A 155 -1.56 -3.63 -0.84
C GLY A 155 -2.35 -4.92 -0.70
N TYR A 156 -3.61 -4.82 -0.29
CA TYR A 156 -4.53 -5.95 -0.18
C TYR A 156 -4.58 -6.78 -1.47
N GLN A 157 -4.82 -6.15 -2.62
CA GLN A 157 -4.88 -6.84 -3.91
C GLN A 157 -3.57 -7.55 -4.26
N ARG A 158 -2.42 -6.94 -3.96
CA ARG A 158 -1.11 -7.54 -4.20
C ARG A 158 -0.90 -8.76 -3.32
N VAL A 159 -1.07 -8.64 -2.01
CA VAL A 159 -0.87 -9.76 -1.06
C VAL A 159 -1.84 -10.90 -1.35
N PHE A 160 -3.11 -10.59 -1.64
CA PHE A 160 -4.10 -11.61 -2.03
C PHE A 160 -3.70 -12.36 -3.30
N ARG A 161 -3.22 -11.64 -4.33
CA ARG A 161 -2.74 -12.26 -5.57
C ARG A 161 -1.49 -13.11 -5.34
N ASP A 162 -0.55 -12.63 -4.53
CA ASP A 162 0.70 -13.33 -4.26
C ASP A 162 0.41 -14.62 -3.45
N LEU A 163 -0.54 -14.58 -2.51
CA LEU A 163 -1.08 -15.76 -1.82
C LEU A 163 -1.73 -16.76 -2.78
N ALA A 164 -2.58 -16.30 -3.69
CA ALA A 164 -3.26 -17.16 -4.67
C ALA A 164 -2.26 -17.86 -5.63
N LEU A 165 -1.12 -17.21 -5.89
CA LEU A 165 -0.05 -17.74 -6.72
C LEU A 165 1.02 -18.52 -5.92
N ALA A 166 0.83 -18.70 -4.61
CA ALA A 166 1.80 -19.29 -3.69
C ALA A 166 3.21 -18.65 -3.81
N ARG A 167 3.26 -17.34 -4.05
CA ARG A 167 4.50 -16.55 -4.10
C ARG A 167 4.85 -16.02 -2.70
N PRO A 168 6.13 -15.79 -2.41
CA PRO A 168 6.50 -15.09 -1.18
C PRO A 168 5.83 -13.71 -1.16
N TYR A 169 5.17 -13.38 -0.04
CA TYR A 169 4.45 -12.13 0.16
C TYR A 169 4.96 -11.44 1.44
N HIS A 170 4.70 -10.13 1.57
CA HIS A 170 5.10 -9.38 2.77
C HIS A 170 4.36 -9.91 4.00
N GLY A 171 5.09 -10.36 5.02
CA GLY A 171 4.53 -11.04 6.19
C GLY A 171 4.44 -12.56 6.08
N CYS A 172 4.99 -13.19 5.04
CA CYS A 172 5.07 -14.66 5.00
C CYS A 172 5.92 -15.25 6.13
N ASP A 173 7.00 -14.54 6.53
CA ASP A 173 7.85 -14.94 7.66
C ASP A 173 7.06 -14.96 8.97
N LEU A 174 6.19 -13.96 9.18
CA LEU A 174 5.29 -13.87 10.34
C LEU A 174 4.31 -15.04 10.40
N VAL A 175 3.75 -15.44 9.25
CA VAL A 175 2.88 -16.62 9.18
C VAL A 175 3.64 -17.91 9.49
N ALA A 176 4.88 -17.99 9.01
CA ALA A 176 5.74 -19.15 9.24
C ALA A 176 6.22 -19.25 10.69
N SER A 177 6.57 -18.13 11.34
CA SER A 177 7.05 -18.10 12.73
C SER A 177 5.94 -18.28 13.76
N SER A 178 4.82 -17.59 13.57
CA SER A 178 3.76 -17.50 14.59
C SER A 178 2.75 -18.64 14.49
N GLY A 179 2.72 -19.35 13.36
CA GLY A 179 1.84 -20.49 13.13
C GLY A 179 0.36 -20.12 12.91
N PRO A 180 -0.48 -21.09 12.52
CA PRO A 180 -1.88 -20.84 12.17
C PRO A 180 -2.74 -20.42 13.38
N SER A 181 -2.30 -20.72 14.60
CA SER A 181 -3.01 -20.37 15.84
C SER A 181 -3.02 -18.87 16.13
N VAL A 182 -2.08 -18.07 15.61
CA VAL A 182 -2.09 -16.63 15.89
C VAL A 182 -3.13 -15.88 15.04
N PHE A 183 -3.49 -16.43 13.87
CA PHE A 183 -4.44 -15.83 12.94
C PHE A 183 -5.89 -16.20 13.25
N HIS A 184 -6.36 -15.84 14.46
CA HIS A 184 -7.76 -16.00 14.83
C HIS A 184 -8.67 -15.07 14.01
N ALA A 185 -9.88 -15.54 13.67
CA ALA A 185 -10.87 -14.75 12.95
C ALA A 185 -11.26 -13.45 13.67
N GLN A 186 -11.06 -13.38 15.00
CA GLN A 186 -11.26 -12.18 15.80
C GLN A 186 -10.36 -11.02 15.32
N TRP A 187 -9.08 -11.29 15.04
CA TRP A 187 -8.14 -10.28 14.52
C TRP A 187 -8.59 -9.67 13.20
N ALA A 188 -9.20 -10.46 12.32
CA ALA A 188 -9.74 -9.95 11.05
C ALA A 188 -10.87 -8.92 11.28
N THR A 189 -11.65 -9.05 12.37
CA THR A 189 -12.72 -8.08 12.69
C THR A 189 -12.17 -6.74 13.19
N TYR A 190 -10.98 -6.73 13.81
CA TYR A 190 -10.32 -5.50 14.26
C TYR A 190 -9.76 -4.65 13.11
N PHE A 191 -9.60 -5.22 11.91
CA PHE A 191 -8.98 -4.53 10.79
C PHE A 191 -9.67 -3.19 10.45
N ALA A 192 -11.00 -3.15 10.44
CA ALA A 192 -11.74 -1.93 10.11
C ALA A 192 -11.45 -0.80 11.12
N GLY A 193 -11.39 -1.14 12.41
CA GLY A 193 -11.04 -0.21 13.48
C GLY A 193 -9.59 0.25 13.40
N ALA A 194 -8.66 -0.68 13.18
CA ALA A 194 -7.23 -0.37 13.03
C ALA A 194 -6.97 0.53 11.81
N LEU A 195 -7.59 0.25 10.67
CA LEU A 195 -7.49 1.06 9.47
C LEU A 195 -8.05 2.48 9.71
N LEU A 196 -9.24 2.59 10.28
CA LEU A 196 -9.84 3.90 10.57
C LEU A 196 -9.00 4.70 11.57
N GLY A 197 -8.53 4.06 12.64
CA GLY A 197 -7.67 4.67 13.65
C GLY A 197 -6.37 5.21 13.05
N ASN A 198 -5.67 4.39 12.24
CA ASN A 198 -4.44 4.82 11.56
C ASN A 198 -4.68 5.93 10.55
N VAL A 199 -5.81 5.92 9.83
CA VAL A 199 -6.18 6.98 8.90
C VAL A 199 -6.43 8.29 9.63
N LEU A 200 -7.18 8.27 10.74
CA LEU A 200 -7.47 9.46 11.55
C LEU A 200 -6.22 10.02 12.23
N MET A 201 -5.40 9.15 12.81
CA MET A 201 -4.11 9.55 13.41
C MET A 201 -3.16 10.10 12.35
N GLY A 202 -3.08 9.45 11.18
CA GLY A 202 -2.28 9.91 10.06
C GLY A 202 -2.73 11.27 9.54
N PHE A 203 -4.04 11.49 9.40
CA PHE A 203 -4.62 12.78 9.05
C PHE A 203 -4.23 13.86 10.07
N GLY A 204 -4.47 13.61 11.36
CA GLY A 204 -4.20 14.57 12.43
C GLY A 204 -2.72 14.91 12.53
N LEU A 205 -1.83 13.91 12.53
CA LEU A 205 -0.40 14.11 12.65
C LEU A 205 0.18 14.85 11.44
N VAL A 206 -0.17 14.44 10.21
CA VAL A 206 0.28 15.12 8.99
C VAL A 206 -0.26 16.55 8.93
N HIS A 207 -1.53 16.77 9.30
CA HIS A 207 -2.13 18.10 9.35
C HIS A 207 -1.40 19.03 10.33
N ILE A 208 -1.20 18.60 11.58
CA ILE A 208 -0.54 19.40 12.61
C ILE A 208 0.92 19.70 12.19
N LEU A 209 1.67 18.69 11.76
CA LEU A 209 3.07 18.87 11.35
C LEU A 209 3.18 19.82 10.15
N LEU A 210 2.35 19.62 9.13
CA LEU A 210 2.37 20.46 7.93
C LEU A 210 1.93 21.90 8.26
N TRP A 211 0.90 22.06 9.09
CA TRP A 211 0.45 23.37 9.56
C TRP A 211 1.55 24.11 10.32
N LEU A 212 2.25 23.44 11.24
CA LEU A 212 3.37 24.02 11.98
C LEU A 212 4.53 24.41 11.05
N VAL A 213 4.88 23.55 10.09
CA VAL A 213 5.92 23.86 9.08
C VAL A 213 5.52 25.07 8.25
N LEU A 214 4.29 25.12 7.73
CA LEU A 214 3.78 26.25 6.96
C LEU A 214 3.74 27.53 7.80
N LEU A 215 3.35 27.44 9.07
CA LEU A 215 3.33 28.56 9.99
C LEU A 215 4.73 29.12 10.20
N VAL A 216 5.74 28.28 10.48
CA VAL A 216 7.14 28.69 10.60
C VAL A 216 7.66 29.32 9.31
N LEU A 217 7.35 28.74 8.15
CA LEU A 217 7.74 29.29 6.84
C LEU A 217 7.03 30.62 6.51
N SER A 218 5.87 30.88 7.10
CA SER A 218 5.12 32.13 6.89
C SER A 218 5.63 33.32 7.73
N LEU A 219 6.45 33.05 8.75
CA LEU A 219 6.99 34.06 9.67
C LEU A 219 8.09 34.89 8.99
N PRO A 220 8.03 36.22 9.00
CA PRO A 220 9.11 37.06 8.43
C PRO A 220 10.44 36.88 9.16
N GLN A 221 10.42 36.59 10.47
CA GLN A 221 11.62 36.35 11.27
C GLN A 221 12.40 35.12 10.78
N PHE A 222 11.70 34.09 10.29
CA PHE A 222 12.34 32.91 9.71
C PHE A 222 13.18 33.29 8.48
N TRP A 223 12.64 34.13 7.60
CA TRP A 223 13.36 34.59 6.41
C TRP A 223 14.49 35.55 6.75
N GLN A 224 14.33 36.41 7.76
CA GLN A 224 15.42 37.26 8.26
C GLN A 224 16.56 36.42 8.85
N LEU A 225 16.24 35.37 9.61
CA LEU A 225 17.23 34.43 10.15
C LEU A 225 17.95 33.69 9.01
N GLN A 226 17.20 33.20 8.02
CA GLN A 226 17.77 32.55 6.84
C GLN A 226 18.72 33.49 6.08
N TRP A 227 18.37 34.77 5.96
CA TRP A 227 19.23 35.80 5.37
C TRP A 227 20.46 36.12 6.22
N SER A 228 20.34 36.13 7.55
CA SER A 228 21.48 36.26 8.46
C SER A 228 22.50 35.14 8.26
N ILE A 229 22.02 33.94 7.95
CA ILE A 229 22.83 32.73 7.71
C ILE A 229 23.42 32.69 6.28
N ARG A 230 23.26 33.74 5.45
CA ARG A 230 23.80 33.78 4.07
C ARG A 230 25.28 33.44 3.96
N SER A 231 26.10 33.88 4.92
CA SER A 231 27.54 33.62 4.95
C SER A 231 27.86 32.13 5.09
N TRP A 232 27.04 31.38 5.82
CA TRP A 232 27.17 29.94 5.95
C TRP A 232 26.90 29.20 4.64
N TRP A 233 25.95 29.68 3.83
CA TRP A 233 25.71 29.11 2.49
C TRP A 233 26.92 29.30 1.57
N PHE A 234 27.56 30.47 1.61
CA PHE A 234 28.80 30.72 0.88
C PHE A 234 29.95 29.84 1.38
N LEU A 235 30.10 29.70 2.70
CA LEU A 235 31.10 28.80 3.29
C LEU A 235 30.85 27.35 2.86
N TYR A 236 29.60 26.89 2.88
CA TYR A 236 29.23 25.54 2.47
C TYR A 236 29.51 25.29 0.98
N ALA A 237 29.15 26.25 0.12
CA ALA A 237 29.45 26.19 -1.31
C ALA A 237 30.97 26.16 -1.55
N LEU A 238 31.74 26.97 -0.82
CA LEU A 238 33.20 26.96 -0.89
C LEU A 238 33.77 25.61 -0.46
N LEU A 239 33.36 25.07 0.70
CA LEU A 239 33.81 23.76 1.19
C LEU A 239 33.48 22.64 0.18
N TYR A 240 32.30 22.70 -0.44
CA TYR A 240 31.90 21.74 -1.47
C TYR A 240 32.76 21.85 -2.74
N ILE A 241 33.02 23.07 -3.23
CA ILE A 241 33.89 23.32 -4.39
C ILE A 241 35.32 22.89 -4.08
N THR A 242 35.86 23.24 -2.91
CA THR A 242 37.20 22.84 -2.47
C THR A 242 37.31 21.33 -2.39
N ARG A 243 36.32 20.64 -1.78
CA ARG A 243 36.29 19.17 -1.75
C ARG A 243 36.29 18.60 -3.17
N LYS A 244 35.37 19.06 -4.01
CA LYS A 244 35.27 18.59 -5.40
C LYS A 244 36.58 18.82 -6.14
N GLY A 245 37.21 19.97 -5.96
CA GLY A 245 38.51 20.28 -6.54
C GLY A 245 39.62 19.33 -6.06
N ILE A 246 39.69 19.04 -4.76
CA ILE A 246 40.67 18.09 -4.21
C ILE A 246 40.43 16.69 -4.77
N PHE A 247 39.19 16.19 -4.77
CA PHE A 247 38.87 14.85 -5.26
C PHE A 247 38.99 14.69 -6.78
N THR A 248 38.70 15.74 -7.56
CA THR A 248 38.74 15.67 -9.02
C THR A 248 40.13 15.98 -9.58
N PHE A 249 40.87 16.92 -8.98
CA PHE A 249 42.15 17.38 -9.55
C PHE A 249 43.37 16.97 -8.73
N VAL A 250 43.31 17.03 -7.39
CA VAL A 250 44.50 16.83 -6.55
C VAL A 250 44.78 15.35 -6.30
N ILE A 251 43.77 14.60 -5.84
CA ILE A 251 43.93 13.19 -5.46
C ILE A 251 44.37 12.33 -6.65
N PRO A 252 43.69 12.35 -7.82
CA PRO A 252 44.04 11.47 -8.93
C PRO A 252 45.36 11.84 -9.59
N ARG A 253 45.73 13.13 -9.61
CA ARG A 253 46.97 13.56 -10.28
C ARG A 253 48.22 13.39 -9.43
N TYR A 254 48.12 13.54 -8.11
CA TYR A 254 49.31 13.69 -7.27
C TYR A 254 49.44 12.68 -6.13
N VAL A 255 48.35 12.04 -5.72
CA VAL A 255 48.33 11.28 -4.46
C VAL A 255 48.05 9.80 -4.66
N VAL A 256 47.03 9.48 -5.46
CA VAL A 256 46.54 8.12 -5.66
C VAL A 256 46.50 7.81 -7.14
N THR A 257 47.07 6.68 -7.56
CA THR A 257 46.93 6.19 -8.94
C THR A 257 45.50 5.76 -9.24
N ASP A 258 45.17 5.60 -10.52
CA ASP A 258 43.88 5.02 -10.93
C ASP A 258 43.64 3.61 -10.34
N SER A 259 44.72 2.90 -9.98
CA SER A 259 44.68 1.61 -9.29
C SER A 259 44.45 1.69 -7.77
N GLY A 260 44.32 2.89 -7.20
CA GLY A 260 44.13 3.08 -5.76
C GLY A 260 45.42 3.04 -4.92
N VAL A 261 46.60 2.98 -5.56
CA VAL A 261 47.89 2.93 -4.85
C VAL A 261 48.32 4.35 -4.48
N VAL A 262 48.71 4.54 -3.21
CA VAL A 262 49.19 5.84 -2.72
C VAL A 262 50.64 6.07 -3.17
N LEU A 263 50.85 6.95 -4.16
CA LEU A 263 52.16 7.31 -4.71
C LEU A 263 53.03 8.07 -3.70
N ARG A 264 52.43 8.98 -2.94
CA ARG A 264 53.16 9.92 -2.04
C ARG A 264 52.62 9.86 -0.62
N ARG A 265 53.15 8.93 0.19
CA ARG A 265 52.72 8.69 1.58
C ARG A 265 52.74 9.94 2.47
N ARG A 266 53.77 10.80 2.35
CA ARG A 266 53.88 12.02 3.17
C ARG A 266 52.79 13.05 2.86
N VAL A 267 52.48 13.27 1.58
CA VAL A 267 51.41 14.18 1.17
C VAL A 267 50.05 13.63 1.60
N TRP A 268 49.84 12.32 1.47
CA TRP A 268 48.64 11.66 1.96
C TRP A 268 48.47 11.80 3.48
N ALA A 269 49.54 11.65 4.27
CA ALA A 269 49.49 11.80 5.73
C ALA A 269 49.06 13.21 6.17
N LEU A 270 49.39 14.26 5.40
CA LEU A 270 48.94 15.64 5.66
C LEU A 270 47.54 15.91 5.12
N LEU A 271 47.21 15.34 3.96
CA LEU A 271 45.92 15.54 3.30
C LEU A 271 44.79 14.83 4.05
N PHE A 272 45.06 13.66 4.63
CA PHE A 272 44.03 12.82 5.27
C PHE A 272 43.33 13.48 6.48
N PRO A 273 44.03 14.09 7.46
CA PRO A 273 43.38 14.84 8.54
C PRO A 273 42.54 16.02 8.00
N THR A 274 43.06 16.75 7.01
CA THR A 274 42.36 17.86 6.37
C THR A 274 41.07 17.39 5.70
N LEU A 275 41.12 16.29 4.96
CA LEU A 275 39.96 15.64 4.37
C LEU A 275 38.99 15.10 5.42
N THR A 276 39.50 14.62 6.57
CA THR A 276 38.66 14.12 7.66
C THR A 276 37.83 15.26 8.25
N ILE A 277 38.42 16.42 8.53
CA ILE A 277 37.71 17.60 9.02
C ILE A 277 36.69 18.09 7.98
N LEU A 278 37.09 18.15 6.71
CA LEU A 278 36.19 18.55 5.61
C LEU A 278 35.01 17.59 5.45
N ASN A 279 35.27 16.28 5.54
CA ASN A 279 34.25 15.24 5.45
C ASN A 279 33.37 15.17 6.71
N LEU A 280 33.84 15.62 7.87
CA LEU A 280 33.02 15.69 9.09
C LEU A 280 31.87 16.68 8.90
N ILE A 281 32.16 17.90 8.43
CA ILE A 281 31.14 18.93 8.19
C ILE A 281 30.14 18.45 7.14
N LEU A 282 30.63 17.90 6.02
CA LEU A 282 29.76 17.40 4.94
C LEU A 282 29.00 16.12 5.34
N GLY A 283 29.59 15.29 6.19
CA GLY A 283 28.94 14.11 6.76
C GLY A 283 27.80 14.52 7.68
N ALA A 284 28.01 15.51 8.54
CA ALA A 284 26.97 16.07 9.40
C ALA A 284 25.82 16.67 8.58
N THR A 285 26.11 17.48 7.55
CA THR A 285 25.05 18.03 6.69
C THR A 285 24.34 16.94 5.88
N SER A 286 25.05 15.94 5.36
CA SER A 286 24.44 14.79 4.70
C SER A 286 23.55 13.99 5.64
N GLY A 287 23.94 13.85 6.92
CA GLY A 287 23.11 13.22 7.96
C GLY A 287 21.83 14.00 8.20
N MET A 288 21.92 15.33 8.32
CA MET A 288 20.75 16.19 8.48
C MET A 288 19.82 16.14 7.25
N ILE A 289 20.37 16.21 6.03
CA ILE A 289 19.59 16.05 4.80
C ILE A 289 18.91 14.67 4.76
N ARG A 290 19.64 13.61 5.12
CA ARG A 290 19.08 12.26 5.21
C ARG A 290 17.92 12.21 6.19
N SER A 291 18.04 12.78 7.38
CA SER A 291 16.94 12.86 8.35
C SER A 291 15.76 13.65 7.81
N LEU A 292 16.00 14.79 7.15
CA LEU A 292 14.95 15.62 6.55
C LEU A 292 14.21 14.93 5.40
N VAL A 293 14.85 14.03 4.66
CA VAL A 293 14.23 13.26 3.57
C VAL A 293 13.56 11.98 4.07
N ILE A 294 14.20 11.26 4.99
CA ILE A 294 13.68 10.01 5.54
C ILE A 294 12.48 10.26 6.44
N PHE A 295 12.49 11.32 7.25
CA PHE A 295 11.40 11.62 8.17
C PHE A 295 10.02 11.73 7.48
N PRO A 296 9.81 12.58 6.45
CA PRO A 296 8.53 12.67 5.77
C PRO A 296 8.19 11.38 5.01
N TYR A 297 9.19 10.67 4.48
CA TYR A 297 8.97 9.37 3.86
C TYR A 297 8.42 8.34 4.87
N LEU A 298 9.06 8.23 6.03
CA LEU A 298 8.60 7.36 7.11
C LEU A 298 7.23 7.79 7.59
N LEU A 299 7.00 9.08 7.83
CA LEU A 299 5.70 9.61 8.25
C LEU A 299 4.57 9.22 7.28
N CYS A 300 4.80 9.39 5.97
CA CYS A 300 3.83 9.03 4.95
C CYS A 300 3.53 7.54 4.89
N HIS A 301 4.51 6.68 5.20
CA HIS A 301 4.33 5.25 5.13
C HIS A 301 3.97 4.61 6.48
N PHE A 302 4.22 5.28 7.61
CA PHE A 302 4.02 4.76 8.97
C PHE A 302 2.57 4.35 9.25
N PHE A 303 1.60 5.10 8.71
CA PHE A 303 0.17 4.82 8.90
C PHE A 303 -0.37 3.75 7.94
N ARG A 304 0.46 3.16 7.08
CA ARG A 304 0.04 2.09 6.19
C ARG A 304 -0.05 0.77 6.94
N VAL A 305 -1.25 0.23 7.00
CA VAL A 305 -1.51 -1.09 7.61
C VAL A 305 -1.09 -2.27 6.74
N ASP A 306 -0.78 -2.04 5.46
CA ASP A 306 -0.43 -3.11 4.51
C ASP A 306 1.07 -3.46 4.49
N VAL A 307 1.90 -2.69 5.18
CA VAL A 307 3.36 -2.88 5.23
C VAL A 307 3.84 -2.68 6.65
N THR A 308 4.54 -3.66 7.20
CA THR A 308 5.30 -3.47 8.45
C THR A 308 6.71 -2.93 8.19
N PHE A 309 7.18 -2.03 9.06
CA PHE A 309 8.56 -1.53 9.10
C PHE A 309 9.47 -2.34 10.02
N LEU A 310 8.87 -3.18 10.87
CA LEU A 310 9.61 -3.99 11.80
C LEU A 310 10.27 -5.15 11.03
N PRO A 311 11.49 -5.57 11.43
CA PRO A 311 12.09 -6.79 10.89
C PRO A 311 11.18 -7.99 11.16
N GLY A 312 11.32 -9.07 10.38
CA GLY A 312 10.42 -10.23 10.45
C GLY A 312 10.20 -10.75 11.87
N GLU A 313 11.26 -10.84 12.67
CA GLU A 313 11.24 -11.29 14.08
C GLU A 313 10.42 -10.38 15.02
N LEU A 314 10.25 -9.11 14.68
CA LEU A 314 9.50 -8.13 15.48
C LEU A 314 8.16 -7.76 14.83
N SER A 315 7.81 -8.39 13.70
CA SER A 315 6.56 -8.05 13.00
C SER A 315 5.30 -8.41 13.78
N ASP A 316 5.41 -9.28 14.79
CA ASP A 316 4.36 -9.55 15.78
C ASP A 316 3.99 -8.34 16.64
N TRP A 317 4.90 -7.36 16.79
CA TRP A 317 4.64 -6.13 17.56
C TRP A 317 3.87 -5.08 16.77
N ASP A 318 3.62 -5.31 15.48
CA ASP A 318 2.84 -4.42 14.63
C ASP A 318 1.34 -4.73 14.74
N TRP A 319 0.71 -4.14 15.77
CA TRP A 319 -0.72 -4.26 16.07
C TRP A 319 -1.64 -3.83 14.92
N SER A 320 -1.12 -3.06 13.96
CA SER A 320 -1.90 -2.59 12.81
C SER A 320 -1.78 -3.51 11.60
N PHE A 321 -0.62 -4.15 11.44
CA PHE A 321 -0.34 -5.09 10.36
C PHE A 321 -0.97 -6.48 10.60
N GLN A 322 -1.00 -6.96 11.84
CA GLN A 322 -1.58 -8.26 12.19
C GLN A 322 -3.06 -8.42 11.76
N PRO A 323 -3.98 -7.49 12.09
CA PRO A 323 -5.37 -7.55 11.62
C PRO A 323 -5.50 -7.57 10.09
N PHE A 324 -4.66 -6.79 9.40
CA PHE A 324 -4.63 -6.76 7.94
C PHE A 324 -4.25 -8.13 7.37
N LEU A 325 -3.17 -8.73 7.87
CA LEU A 325 -2.70 -10.03 7.39
C LEU A 325 -3.72 -11.14 7.73
N CYS A 326 -4.30 -11.12 8.93
CA CYS A 326 -5.39 -12.03 9.32
C CYS A 326 -6.58 -11.95 8.36
N LEU A 327 -7.02 -10.73 8.01
CA LEU A 327 -8.12 -10.52 7.07
C LEU A 327 -7.80 -11.12 5.71
N VAL A 328 -6.61 -10.86 5.17
CA VAL A 328 -6.22 -11.35 3.84
C VAL A 328 -6.14 -12.88 3.83
N LEU A 329 -5.51 -13.50 4.84
CA LEU A 329 -5.40 -14.95 4.94
C LEU A 329 -6.75 -15.63 5.11
N HIS A 330 -7.61 -15.09 5.98
CA HIS A 330 -8.94 -15.63 6.18
C HIS A 330 -9.77 -15.53 4.90
N THR A 331 -9.72 -14.37 4.24
CA THR A 331 -10.43 -14.14 2.97
C THR A 331 -9.91 -15.07 1.89
N HIS A 332 -8.59 -15.27 1.78
CA HIS A 332 -8.00 -16.21 0.83
C HIS A 332 -8.43 -17.66 1.12
N SER A 333 -8.47 -18.08 2.39
CA SER A 333 -8.86 -19.44 2.76
C SER A 333 -10.35 -19.75 2.50
N ARG A 334 -11.23 -18.76 2.66
CA ARG A 334 -12.69 -18.94 2.54
C ARG A 334 -13.24 -18.57 1.17
N LEU A 335 -12.68 -17.53 0.54
CA LEU A 335 -13.14 -16.95 -0.72
C LEU A 335 -12.12 -17.17 -1.83
N ASN A 336 -11.38 -18.29 -1.81
CA ASN A 336 -10.52 -18.64 -2.94
C ASN A 336 -11.40 -18.84 -4.18
N PRO A 337 -11.25 -18.02 -5.24
CA PRO A 337 -12.12 -18.09 -6.41
C PRO A 337 -12.01 -19.44 -7.13
N ILE A 338 -10.86 -20.11 -7.07
CA ILE A 338 -10.64 -21.43 -7.66
C ILE A 338 -11.44 -22.48 -6.91
N LEU A 339 -11.43 -22.45 -5.58
CA LEU A 339 -12.20 -23.39 -4.76
C LEU A 339 -13.71 -23.14 -4.89
N LEU A 340 -14.14 -21.88 -4.92
CA LEU A 340 -15.55 -21.53 -5.13
C LEU A 340 -16.05 -22.00 -6.50
N ALA A 341 -15.27 -21.78 -7.56
CA ALA A 341 -15.59 -22.28 -8.90
C ALA A 341 -15.66 -23.82 -8.93
N LEU A 342 -14.74 -24.51 -8.25
CA LEU A 342 -14.78 -25.97 -8.15
C LEU A 342 -16.03 -26.45 -7.42
N VAL A 343 -16.39 -25.82 -6.30
CA VAL A 343 -17.59 -26.17 -5.51
C VAL A 343 -18.87 -25.88 -6.31
N SER A 344 -18.93 -24.77 -7.06
CA SER A 344 -20.08 -24.46 -7.90
C SER A 344 -20.26 -25.47 -9.04
N GLU A 345 -19.17 -25.92 -9.66
CA GLU A 345 -19.21 -26.98 -10.69
C GLU A 345 -19.58 -28.35 -10.10
N LEU A 346 -19.08 -28.69 -8.91
CA LEU A 346 -19.50 -29.93 -8.24
C LEU A 346 -20.97 -29.89 -7.82
N GLY A 347 -21.45 -28.73 -7.37
CA GLY A 347 -22.85 -28.51 -7.01
C GLY A 347 -23.79 -28.59 -8.21
N SER A 348 -23.39 -28.04 -9.36
CA SER A 348 -24.20 -28.09 -10.59
C SER A 348 -24.39 -29.53 -11.08
N VAL A 349 -23.35 -30.36 -10.99
CA VAL A 349 -23.40 -31.78 -11.35
C VAL A 349 -24.35 -32.57 -10.44
N HIS A 350 -24.27 -32.39 -9.12
CA HIS A 350 -25.15 -33.12 -8.19
C HIS A 350 -26.61 -32.60 -8.20
N GLY A 351 -26.80 -31.30 -8.44
CA GLY A 351 -28.13 -30.68 -8.46
C GLY A 351 -28.95 -31.05 -9.71
N ALA A 352 -28.31 -31.25 -10.86
CA ALA A 352 -28.98 -31.64 -12.10
C ALA A 352 -29.69 -33.01 -11.97
N ASP A 353 -29.09 -33.93 -11.22
CA ASP A 353 -29.63 -35.29 -11.04
C ASP A 353 -30.89 -35.32 -10.14
N HIS A 354 -31.04 -34.35 -9.23
CA HIS A 354 -32.19 -34.28 -8.31
C HIS A 354 -33.37 -33.44 -8.84
N VAL A 355 -33.12 -32.39 -9.62
CA VAL A 355 -34.18 -31.49 -10.12
C VAL A 355 -34.93 -32.09 -11.32
N GLY A 356 -34.28 -32.96 -12.11
CA GLY A 356 -34.92 -33.65 -13.23
C GLY A 356 -36.03 -34.65 -12.85
N SER A 357 -36.08 -35.10 -11.58
CA SER A 357 -37.02 -36.13 -11.13
C SER A 357 -38.27 -35.60 -10.43
N ALA A 358 -38.34 -34.31 -10.09
CA ALA A 358 -39.44 -33.76 -9.28
C ALA A 358 -40.54 -33.06 -10.08
N THR A 359 -40.29 -32.69 -11.34
CA THR A 359 -41.21 -31.84 -12.13
C THR A 359 -41.88 -32.55 -13.30
N THR A 360 -41.65 -33.85 -13.50
CA THR A 360 -42.51 -34.65 -14.39
C THR A 360 -43.75 -35.08 -13.58
N PRO A 361 -44.94 -34.53 -13.87
CA PRO A 361 -46.16 -34.98 -13.20
C PRO A 361 -46.32 -36.49 -13.42
N PRO A 362 -46.81 -37.24 -12.42
CA PRO A 362 -46.93 -38.69 -12.50
C PRO A 362 -47.88 -39.06 -13.63
N ARG A 363 -47.31 -39.39 -14.80
CA ARG A 363 -48.06 -39.90 -15.95
C ARG A 363 -48.48 -41.32 -15.62
N ARG A 364 -49.65 -41.42 -14.98
CA ARG A 364 -50.41 -42.64 -14.73
C ARG A 364 -50.69 -43.35 -16.06
N SER A 365 -49.93 -44.37 -16.39
CA SER A 365 -50.29 -45.38 -17.41
C SER A 365 -49.48 -46.63 -17.09
N GLY A 366 -50.16 -47.77 -17.01
CA GLY A 366 -49.67 -48.98 -16.39
C GLY A 366 -48.53 -49.69 -17.11
N MET A 367 -47.91 -50.60 -16.35
CA MET A 367 -47.18 -51.80 -16.80
C MET A 367 -46.11 -51.59 -17.88
N GLU A 368 -44.90 -51.26 -17.43
CA GLU A 368 -43.80 -52.25 -17.38
C GLU A 368 -42.60 -51.60 -16.71
N ALA A 369 -42.30 -52.04 -15.49
CA ALA A 369 -41.21 -51.55 -14.67
C ALA A 369 -39.87 -52.11 -15.18
N GLN A 370 -39.34 -51.54 -16.26
CA GLN A 370 -37.91 -51.62 -16.58
C GLN A 370 -37.30 -50.27 -16.21
N GLY A 371 -36.88 -50.15 -14.94
CA GLY A 371 -36.06 -49.02 -14.52
C GLY A 371 -34.86 -48.91 -15.45
N PRO A 372 -34.46 -47.70 -15.86
CA PRO A 372 -33.30 -47.52 -16.72
C PRO A 372 -32.07 -48.03 -15.97
N VAL A 373 -31.68 -49.27 -16.26
CA VAL A 373 -30.37 -49.81 -15.90
C VAL A 373 -29.39 -48.97 -16.70
N LEU A 374 -28.87 -47.90 -16.09
CA LEU A 374 -27.73 -47.16 -16.60
C LEU A 374 -26.67 -48.21 -16.95
N SER A 375 -26.52 -48.44 -18.25
CA SER A 375 -25.71 -49.54 -18.75
C SER A 375 -24.30 -49.36 -18.22
N SER A 376 -23.79 -50.39 -17.54
CA SER A 376 -22.44 -50.43 -16.95
C SER A 376 -21.35 -50.08 -17.98
N SER A 377 -21.64 -50.24 -19.27
CA SER A 377 -20.81 -49.82 -20.40
C SER A 377 -20.58 -48.30 -20.47
N SER A 378 -21.59 -47.47 -20.22
CA SER A 378 -21.48 -46.00 -20.28
C SER A 378 -20.55 -45.43 -19.20
N LEU A 379 -20.60 -46.01 -17.99
CA LEU A 379 -19.71 -45.68 -16.88
C LEU A 379 -18.27 -46.11 -17.19
N SER A 380 -18.09 -47.27 -17.82
CA SER A 380 -16.77 -47.76 -18.25
C SER A 380 -16.11 -46.81 -19.26
N GLU A 381 -16.85 -46.34 -20.24
CA GLU A 381 -16.34 -45.40 -21.26
C GLU A 381 -15.96 -44.04 -20.65
N SER A 382 -16.78 -43.52 -19.73
CA SER A 382 -16.46 -42.28 -19.00
C SER A 382 -15.16 -42.42 -18.18
N ARG A 383 -14.97 -43.54 -17.49
CA ARG A 383 -13.75 -43.84 -16.74
C ARG A 383 -12.53 -43.95 -17.66
N ALA A 384 -12.67 -44.59 -18.83
CA ALA A 384 -11.59 -44.66 -19.81
C ALA A 384 -11.16 -43.27 -20.28
N ARG A 385 -12.12 -42.38 -20.57
CA ARG A 385 -11.84 -40.97 -20.94
C ARG A 385 -11.15 -40.19 -19.80
N GLN A 386 -11.60 -40.36 -18.56
CA GLN A 386 -10.95 -39.74 -17.40
C GLN A 386 -9.49 -40.21 -17.22
N ARG A 387 -9.22 -41.51 -17.40
CA ARG A 387 -7.85 -42.06 -17.36
C ARG A 387 -6.95 -41.42 -18.43
N TRP A 388 -7.44 -41.30 -19.66
CA TRP A 388 -6.70 -40.64 -20.74
C TRP A 388 -6.44 -39.16 -20.47
N ARG A 389 -7.44 -38.41 -19.99
CA ARG A 389 -7.27 -37.00 -19.61
C ARG A 389 -6.22 -36.84 -18.50
N LEU A 390 -6.27 -37.69 -17.49
CA LEU A 390 -5.31 -37.68 -16.39
C LEU A 390 -3.89 -38.02 -16.87
N ALA A 391 -3.75 -39.02 -17.74
CA ALA A 391 -2.47 -39.39 -18.34
C ALA A 391 -1.88 -38.23 -19.16
N LEU A 392 -2.69 -37.55 -19.98
CA LEU A 392 -2.27 -36.39 -20.75
C LEU A 392 -1.83 -35.23 -19.85
N THR A 393 -2.58 -34.94 -18.78
CA THR A 393 -2.22 -33.90 -17.81
C THR A 393 -0.89 -34.21 -17.13
N LEU A 394 -0.65 -35.46 -16.73
CA LEU A 394 0.61 -35.87 -16.12
C LEU A 394 1.79 -35.88 -17.10
N ALA A 395 1.55 -36.27 -18.35
CA ALA A 395 2.58 -36.23 -19.40
C ALA A 395 3.03 -34.80 -19.67
N ARG A 396 2.10 -33.84 -19.67
CA ARG A 396 2.39 -32.40 -19.85
C ARG A 396 2.99 -31.74 -18.61
N ASN A 397 2.77 -32.29 -17.42
CA ASN A 397 3.21 -31.72 -16.14
C ASN A 397 4.07 -32.73 -15.36
N PRO A 398 5.35 -32.90 -15.72
CA PRO A 398 6.21 -33.93 -15.10
C PRO A 398 6.47 -33.70 -13.61
N SER A 399 6.35 -32.45 -13.12
CA SER A 399 6.44 -32.13 -11.68
C SER A 399 5.31 -32.78 -10.87
N LEU A 400 4.09 -32.83 -11.40
CA LEU A 400 2.93 -33.48 -10.76
C LEU A 400 3.09 -35.00 -10.70
N ARG A 401 3.81 -35.59 -11.67
CA ARG A 401 4.09 -37.03 -11.67
C ARG A 401 4.90 -37.45 -10.45
N ARG A 402 5.85 -36.62 -10.00
CA ARG A 402 6.64 -36.87 -8.78
C ARG A 402 5.76 -36.83 -7.55
N LEU A 403 4.92 -35.81 -7.42
CA LEU A 403 4.00 -35.65 -6.28
C LEU A 403 2.94 -36.75 -6.18
N ARG A 404 2.59 -37.40 -7.30
CA ARG A 404 1.65 -38.52 -7.32
C ARG A 404 2.27 -39.85 -6.85
N SER A 405 3.61 -39.97 -6.78
CA SER A 405 4.23 -41.21 -6.33
C SER A 405 3.78 -41.52 -4.90
N PRO A 406 3.24 -42.74 -4.61
CA PRO A 406 2.76 -43.09 -3.28
C PRO A 406 3.84 -42.91 -2.20
N ASP A 407 5.11 -43.08 -2.55
CA ASP A 407 6.26 -42.87 -1.65
C ASP A 407 6.36 -41.41 -1.16
N LEU A 408 5.98 -40.44 -2.00
CA LEU A 408 5.93 -39.02 -1.64
C LEU A 408 4.63 -38.65 -0.92
N ALA A 409 3.53 -39.36 -1.18
CA ALA A 409 2.26 -39.14 -0.48
C ALA A 409 2.36 -39.48 1.03
N CYS A 410 3.10 -40.54 1.39
CA CYS A 410 3.40 -40.86 2.81
C CYS A 410 4.37 -39.86 3.45
N SER A 411 5.33 -39.32 2.69
CA SER A 411 6.31 -38.35 3.20
C SER A 411 5.73 -36.93 3.35
N VAL A 412 4.79 -36.52 2.51
CA VAL A 412 4.12 -35.21 2.62
C VAL A 412 3.06 -35.21 3.73
N ALA A 413 2.40 -36.34 3.99
CA ALA A 413 1.49 -36.49 5.13
C ALA A 413 2.20 -36.38 6.49
N SER A 414 3.53 -36.57 6.54
CA SER A 414 4.37 -36.42 7.72
C SER A 414 5.15 -35.10 7.77
N ALA A 415 4.93 -34.18 6.82
CA ALA A 415 5.61 -32.89 6.81
C ALA A 415 4.98 -31.92 7.82
N PRO A 416 5.77 -31.35 8.74
CA PRO A 416 5.27 -30.42 9.76
C PRO A 416 4.78 -29.14 9.07
N GLY A 417 3.46 -28.95 9.04
CA GLY A 417 2.81 -27.78 8.42
C GLY A 417 1.61 -28.11 7.53
N CYS A 418 1.42 -29.38 7.13
CA CYS A 418 0.11 -29.82 6.66
C CYS A 418 -0.83 -29.85 7.86
N LEU A 419 -1.88 -29.04 7.84
CA LEU A 419 -2.92 -28.94 8.88
C LEU A 419 -3.42 -30.33 9.26
N GLU A 420 -2.84 -30.93 10.30
CA GLU A 420 -3.40 -32.08 10.97
C GLU A 420 -4.76 -31.64 11.49
N ARG A 421 -5.81 -32.26 10.93
CA ARG A 421 -7.16 -32.16 11.44
C ARG A 421 -7.15 -32.85 12.80
N GLY A 422 -6.93 -32.07 13.85
CA GLY A 422 -6.69 -32.54 15.21
C GLY A 422 -7.59 -33.70 15.62
N SER A 423 -7.02 -34.90 15.61
CA SER A 423 -7.48 -35.99 16.46
C SER A 423 -6.90 -35.72 17.83
N HIS A 424 -7.76 -35.37 18.80
CA HIS A 424 -7.39 -35.36 20.20
C HIS A 424 -6.86 -36.76 20.58
N GLY A 425 -5.56 -36.85 20.81
CA GLY A 425 -4.86 -38.06 21.23
C GLY A 425 -3.54 -37.67 21.87
N SER A 426 -3.43 -38.00 23.14
CA SER A 426 -2.36 -37.70 24.08
C SER A 426 -1.00 -38.33 23.74
N ASP A 427 0.04 -37.62 24.19
CA ASP A 427 1.39 -38.07 24.56
C ASP A 427 2.40 -38.48 23.48
N GLY A 428 3.60 -37.89 23.59
CA GLY A 428 4.85 -38.49 23.09
C GLY A 428 5.76 -37.54 22.31
N ALA A 429 6.65 -36.85 23.03
CA ALA A 429 7.74 -36.08 22.45
C ALA A 429 8.74 -36.98 21.71
N VAL A 430 8.99 -36.71 20.42
CA VAL A 430 10.24 -37.08 19.71
C VAL A 430 10.61 -35.97 18.73
N LEU A 431 11.59 -35.15 19.13
CA LEU A 431 12.27 -34.18 18.27
C LEU A 431 13.28 -34.96 17.39
N ALA A 432 12.87 -35.33 16.19
CA ALA A 432 13.78 -35.85 15.16
C ALA A 432 14.22 -34.72 14.23
N SER A 433 15.52 -34.42 14.28
CA SER A 433 16.23 -33.49 13.40
C SER A 433 16.10 -33.90 11.93
N LEU A 434 15.57 -32.99 11.10
CA LEU A 434 15.60 -33.09 9.64
C LEU A 434 17.04 -32.99 9.11
N PRO A 435 17.39 -33.69 8.01
CA PRO A 435 18.62 -33.42 7.27
C PRO A 435 18.54 -32.04 6.59
N PRO A 436 19.64 -31.27 6.54
CA PRO A 436 19.63 -29.94 5.95
C PRO A 436 19.38 -30.05 4.45
N LEU A 437 18.40 -29.27 3.97
CA LEU A 437 18.24 -29.01 2.54
C LEU A 437 19.54 -28.39 1.99
N PRO A 438 19.96 -28.73 0.75
CA PRO A 438 21.11 -28.09 0.14
C PRO A 438 20.90 -26.57 0.11
N PRO A 439 21.92 -25.76 0.43
CA PRO A 439 21.78 -24.32 0.50
C PRO A 439 21.37 -23.80 -0.87
N ARG A 440 20.11 -23.38 -1.00
CA ARG A 440 19.71 -22.45 -2.06
C ARG A 440 20.59 -21.22 -1.83
N ARG A 441 21.46 -20.92 -2.79
CA ARG A 441 22.15 -19.62 -2.89
C ARG A 441 21.08 -18.53 -2.98
N LEU A 442 20.61 -18.08 -1.82
CA LEU A 442 20.07 -16.76 -1.65
C LEU A 442 21.25 -15.83 -1.90
N LEU A 443 21.24 -15.15 -3.04
CA LEU A 443 22.05 -13.96 -3.21
C LEU A 443 21.68 -13.03 -2.06
N SER A 444 22.57 -12.94 -1.06
CA SER A 444 22.42 -12.06 0.08
C SER A 444 22.24 -10.65 -0.43
N SER A 445 21.09 -10.04 -0.16
CA SER A 445 20.79 -8.63 -0.44
C SER A 445 21.54 -7.67 0.50
N SER A 446 22.66 -8.10 1.10
CA SER A 446 23.47 -7.30 2.03
C SER A 446 24.46 -6.35 1.36
N SER A 447 24.46 -6.20 0.03
CA SER A 447 25.30 -5.21 -0.67
C SER A 447 24.54 -3.96 -1.13
N PHE A 448 23.58 -3.47 -0.36
CA PHE A 448 22.84 -2.24 -0.68
C PHE A 448 23.41 -0.95 -0.05
N TRP A 449 24.49 -1.06 0.74
CA TRP A 449 25.23 0.11 1.22
C TRP A 449 26.71 0.01 0.83
N SER A 450 27.00 0.29 -0.43
CA SER A 450 28.33 0.72 -0.89
C SER A 450 28.15 2.04 -1.62
N PRO A 451 28.49 3.19 -1.01
CA PRO A 451 28.52 4.44 -1.72
C PRO A 451 29.87 4.50 -2.43
N LEU A 452 29.94 4.08 -3.70
CA LEU A 452 30.89 4.51 -4.74
C LEU A 452 30.90 3.50 -5.91
N SER A 453 29.96 3.64 -6.84
CA SER A 453 30.19 3.25 -8.24
C SER A 453 29.34 4.13 -9.15
N ALA A 454 29.78 5.38 -9.28
CA ALA A 454 29.38 6.22 -10.40
C ALA A 454 30.26 5.85 -11.59
N GLY A 455 29.66 5.41 -12.70
CA GLY A 455 30.33 5.36 -13.99
C GLY A 455 29.82 4.27 -14.93
N GLY A 456 29.00 4.65 -15.91
CA GLY A 456 28.97 3.92 -17.18
C GLY A 456 27.60 3.55 -17.76
N ALA A 457 26.65 4.48 -17.85
CA ALA A 457 25.56 4.37 -18.82
C ALA A 457 25.73 5.47 -19.88
N ARG A 458 26.35 5.14 -21.01
CA ARG A 458 26.38 5.98 -22.22
C ARG A 458 25.10 5.72 -23.01
N THR A 459 24.24 6.72 -23.09
CA THR A 459 23.26 6.88 -24.17
C THR A 459 23.96 7.51 -25.38
N PRO A 460 23.78 6.99 -26.62
CA PRO A 460 24.17 7.69 -27.83
C PRO A 460 22.95 8.43 -28.38
N LEU A 461 23.02 9.76 -28.43
CA LEU A 461 22.09 10.57 -29.21
C LEU A 461 22.87 11.73 -29.83
N LEU A 462 22.69 11.88 -31.15
CA LEU A 462 23.11 12.97 -32.04
C LEU A 462 24.53 12.90 -32.63
N ARG A 463 24.64 12.30 -33.82
CA ARG A 463 25.40 12.87 -34.94
C ARG A 463 24.60 12.75 -36.23
N PHE A 464 23.95 13.85 -36.60
CA PHE A 464 23.54 14.18 -37.95
C PHE A 464 24.33 15.43 -38.32
N PHE A 465 25.34 15.29 -39.19
CA PHE A 465 25.76 16.29 -40.16
C PHE A 465 26.61 15.56 -41.20
N GLY A 466 26.12 15.58 -42.43
CA GLY A 466 26.87 15.11 -43.58
C GLY A 466 27.96 16.10 -43.96
N SER A 467 29.03 15.56 -44.53
CA SER A 467 29.75 16.20 -45.63
C SER A 467 30.37 15.15 -46.51
N ARG A 468 30.28 15.47 -47.79
CA ARG A 468 30.60 14.73 -49.01
C ARG A 468 31.90 15.36 -49.52
N GLU A 469 32.90 14.55 -49.84
CA GLU A 469 34.07 14.81 -50.73
C GLU A 469 35.08 13.68 -50.46
N ALA A 470 35.35 12.73 -51.38
CA ALA A 470 36.13 12.81 -52.63
C ALA A 470 37.66 12.80 -52.40
N GLY A 471 38.34 11.82 -53.01
CA GLY A 471 39.81 11.74 -53.15
C GLY A 471 40.40 10.46 -52.52
N LEU A 472 40.65 9.37 -53.27
CA LEU A 472 41.81 9.07 -54.15
C LEU A 472 43.13 8.77 -53.40
N SER A 473 43.83 7.76 -53.95
CA SER A 473 45.09 7.12 -53.51
C SER A 473 44.92 6.10 -52.37
N GLY A 474 45.38 4.87 -52.44
CA GLY A 474 46.23 4.20 -53.42
C GLY A 474 47.10 3.22 -52.63
N ASP A 475 46.67 1.96 -52.54
CA ASP A 475 47.48 0.87 -51.99
C ASP A 475 48.09 0.07 -53.16
N PRO A 476 49.42 -0.04 -53.24
CA PRO A 476 50.08 -1.12 -53.93
C PRO A 476 50.40 -2.26 -52.97
N GLU A 477 50.60 -3.44 -53.56
CA GLU A 477 51.28 -4.62 -53.01
C GLU A 477 50.45 -5.70 -52.28
N ARG A 478 50.20 -6.76 -53.06
CA ARG A 478 50.45 -8.21 -52.81
C ARG A 478 49.21 -9.09 -52.66
N GLY A 479 49.11 -10.05 -53.58
CA GLY A 479 48.42 -11.34 -53.41
C GLY A 479 47.29 -11.54 -54.38
#